data_AF-A0A2V8C2B3-F1
#
_entry.id   AF-A0A2V8C2B3-F1
#
_cell.length_a   1.000
_cell.length_b   1.000
_cell.length_c   1.000
_cell.angle_alpha   90.00
_cell.angle_beta   90.00
_cell.angle_gamma   90.00
#
_symmetry.space_group_name_H-M   'P 1'
#
loop_
_entity.id
_entity.type
_entity.pdbx_description
1 polymer ?
#
loop_
_entity_poly.entity_id
_entity_poly.type
_entity_poly.pdbx_seq_one_letter_code
_entity_poly.pdbx_strand_id
1 'polypeptide(L)' 'MVSGRGGFEIVQKALVAGVPVVASVSASSSLAVQLARDYGLTLVGFLRGSRFVVYAGEGRQNVESNP' A
#
# COMPACT_ATOMS: atom_id res chain seq x y z
N MET A 1 8.12 -4.36 -0.57
CA MET A 1 7.97 -3.81 0.80
C MET A 1 9.03 -2.74 1.01
N VAL A 2 8.71 -1.66 1.73
CA VAL A 2 9.66 -0.60 2.10
C VAL A 2 9.70 -0.42 3.61
N SER A 3 10.89 -0.17 4.16
CA SER A 3 11.12 0.10 5.59
C SER A 3 10.82 1.55 6.00
N GLY A 4 10.57 2.43 5.03
CA GLY A 4 10.21 3.83 5.25
C GLY A 4 8.71 4.11 5.15
N ARG A 5 8.38 5.37 4.85
CA ARG A 5 7.01 5.82 4.52
C ARG A 5 6.61 5.40 3.11
N GLY A 6 5.32 5.12 2.91
CA GLY A 6 4.72 5.03 1.59
C GLY A 6 4.54 6.42 0.99
N GLY A 7 5.65 7.03 0.56
CA GLY A 7 5.67 8.35 -0.09
C GLY A 7 5.15 8.31 -1.54
N PHE A 8 4.81 9.48 -2.08
CA PHE A 8 4.27 9.61 -3.44
C PHE A 8 5.24 9.04 -4.48
N GLU A 9 6.52 9.38 -4.37
CA GLU A 9 7.57 8.96 -5.30
C GLU A 9 7.77 7.43 -5.27
N ILE A 10 7.55 6.79 -4.12
CA ILE A 10 7.62 5.34 -3.97
C ILE A 10 6.46 4.69 -4.73
N VAL A 11 5.23 5.19 -4.54
CA VAL A 11 4.05 4.69 -5.25
C VAL A 11 4.15 4.95 -6.75
N GLN A 12 4.61 6.13 -7.16
CA GLN A 12 4.82 6.48 -8.55
C GLN A 12 5.81 5.53 -9.23
N LYS A 13 6.97 5.27 -8.59
CA LYS A 13 7.95 4.31 -9.11
C LYS A 13 7.38 2.89 -9.20
N ALA A 14 6.60 2.48 -8.19
CA ALA A 14 5.95 1.18 -8.19
C ALA A 14 4.96 1.03 -9.36
N LEU A 15 4.16 2.07 -9.63
CA LEU A 15 3.26 2.11 -10.78
C LEU A 15 4.01 2.00 -12.11
N VAL A 16 5.07 2.80 -12.30
CA VAL A 16 5.91 2.74 -13.50
C VAL A 16 6.54 1.36 -13.69
N ALA A 17 6.93 0.72 -12.59
CA ALA A 17 7.49 -0.63 -12.59
C ALA A 17 6.42 -1.74 -12.71
N GLY A 18 5.13 -1.41 -12.80
CA GLY A 18 4.04 -2.39 -12.89
C GLY A 18 3.84 -3.21 -11.60
N VAL A 19 4.30 -2.70 -10.45
CA VAL A 19 4.17 -3.39 -9.17
C VAL A 19 2.74 -3.24 -8.63
N PRO A 20 1.98 -4.32 -8.44
CA PRO A 20 0.56 -4.24 -8.09
C PRO A 20 0.29 -3.95 -6.60
N VAL A 21 1.30 -4.14 -5.74
CA VAL A 21 1.18 -4.01 -4.28
C VAL A 21 2.42 -3.35 -3.68
N VAL A 22 2.21 -2.30 -2.88
CA VAL A 22 3.24 -1.64 -2.07
C VAL A 22 2.86 -1.73 -0.60
N ALA A 23 3.81 -2.18 0.22
CA ALA A 23 3.66 -2.26 1.67
C ALA A 23 4.73 -1.43 2.38
N SER A 24 4.31 -0.53 3.26
CA SER A 24 5.19 0.26 4.13
C SER A 24 5.05 -0.14 5.61
N VAL A 25 6.16 -0.10 6.34
CA VAL A 25 6.14 -0.34 7.79
C VAL A 25 5.64 0.85 8.61
N SER A 26 5.50 2.02 7.97
CA SER A 26 5.01 3.26 8.57
C SER A 26 3.86 3.85 7.76
N ALA A 27 3.37 5.02 8.15
CA ALA A 27 2.28 5.71 7.48
C ALA A 27 2.60 6.03 6.00
N SER A 28 1.53 6.12 5.20
CA SER A 28 1.57 6.60 3.82
C SER A 28 1.06 8.05 3.76
N SER A 29 1.56 8.85 2.82
CA SER A 29 1.06 10.22 2.64
C SER A 29 -0.29 10.22 1.91
N SER A 30 -1.15 11.21 2.17
CA SER A 30 -2.45 11.32 1.51
C SER A 30 -2.34 11.32 -0.02
N LEU A 31 -1.30 11.97 -0.55
CA LEU A 31 -1.05 11.99 -2.00
C LEU A 31 -0.66 10.62 -2.55
N ALA A 32 0.14 9.84 -1.82
CA ALA A 32 0.48 8.47 -2.20
C ALA A 32 -0.76 7.55 -2.18
N VAL A 33 -1.63 7.74 -1.19
CA VAL A 33 -2.91 7.03 -1.09
C VAL A 33 -3.83 7.36 -2.26
N GLN A 34 -3.97 8.65 -2.60
CA GLN A 34 -4.78 9.08 -3.74
C GLN A 34 -4.24 8.47 -5.04
N LEU A 35 -2.94 8.58 -5.29
CA LEU A 35 -2.31 7.98 -6.47
C LEU A 35 -2.52 6.46 -6.54
N ALA A 36 -2.40 5.76 -5.42
CA ALA A 36 -2.66 4.32 -5.39
C ALA A 36 -4.11 3.98 -5.73
N ARG A 37 -5.09 4.77 -5.27
CA ARG A 37 -6.51 4.58 -5.60
C ARG A 37 -6.77 4.84 -7.08
N ASP A 38 -6.26 5.93 -7.61
CA ASP A 38 -6.51 6.35 -9.00
C ASP A 38 -6.02 5.33 -10.02
N TYR A 39 -4.89 4.68 -9.73
CA TYR A 39 -4.27 3.69 -10.60
C TYR A 39 -4.54 2.24 -10.19
N GLY A 40 -5.39 2.04 -9.18
CA GLY A 40 -5.73 0.72 -8.68
C GLY A 40 -4.52 -0.08 -8.19
N LEU A 41 -3.53 0.56 -7.56
CA LEU A 41 -2.44 -0.09 -6.86
C LEU A 41 -2.86 -0.40 -5.41
N THR A 42 -2.50 -1.57 -4.91
CA THR A 42 -2.77 -1.91 -3.51
C THR A 42 -1.71 -1.27 -2.63
N LEU A 43 -2.10 -0.37 -1.74
CA LEU A 43 -1.18 0.30 -0.83
C LEU A 43 -1.54 -0.07 0.60
N VAL A 44 -0.61 -0.67 1.32
CA VAL A 44 -0.75 -0.96 2.75
C VAL A 44 0.34 -0.25 3.54
N GLY A 45 0.01 0.19 4.76
CA GLY A 45 0.98 0.75 5.69
C GLY A 45 0.82 0.20 7.10
N PHE A 46 1.68 0.66 8.01
CA PHE A 46 1.79 0.13 9.36
C PHE A 46 1.93 -1.41 9.42
N LEU A 47 2.60 -2.00 8.42
CA LEU A 47 2.79 -3.45 8.35
C LEU A 47 3.62 -3.96 9.54
N ARG A 48 3.01 -4.83 10.35
CA ARG A 48 3.57 -5.46 11.56
C ARG A 48 3.05 -6.89 11.68
N GLY A 49 3.86 -7.86 11.25
CA GLY A 49 3.45 -9.26 11.22
C GLY A 49 2.21 -9.43 10.34
N SER A 50 1.13 -9.96 10.92
CA SER A 50 -0.17 -10.13 10.27
C SER A 50 -1.10 -8.91 10.33
N ARG A 51 -0.67 -7.80 10.97
CA ARG A 51 -1.46 -6.57 11.09
C ARG A 51 -0.96 -5.50 10.12
N PHE A 52 -1.87 -4.81 9.46
CA PHE A 52 -1.59 -3.70 8.55
C PHE A 52 -2.84 -2.85 8.35
N VAL A 53 -2.66 -1.66 7.78
CA VAL A 53 -3.74 -0.79 7.33
C VAL A 53 -3.75 -0.78 5.81
N VAL A 54 -4.90 -1.11 5.21
CA VAL A 54 -5.09 -0.96 3.77
C VAL A 54 -5.51 0.47 3.49
N TYR A 55 -4.70 1.16 2.68
CA TYR A 55 -5.02 2.50 2.22
C TYR A 55 -5.67 2.53 0.84
N ALA A 56 -5.40 1.53 0.00
CA ALA A 56 -5.99 1.38 -1.33
C ALA A 56 -5.97 -0.11 -1.75
N GLY A 57 -6.93 -0.52 -2.59
CA GLY A 57 -6.97 -1.88 -3.14
C GLY A 57 -7.64 -2.94 -2.26
N GLU A 58 -8.54 -2.55 -1.34
CA GLU A 58 -9.26 -3.45 -0.42
C GLU A 58 -9.97 -4.62 -1.15
N GLY A 59 -10.50 -4.39 -2.35
CA GLY A 59 -11.18 -5.42 -3.14
C GLY A 59 -10.27 -6.54 -3.71
N ARG A 60 -8.95 -6.49 -3.51
CA ARG A 60 -8.01 -7.53 -3.96
C ARG A 60 -7.48 -8.43 -2.85
N GLN A 61 -7.95 -8.28 -1.62
CA GLN A 61 -7.42 -9.05 -0.50
C GLN A 61 -8.26 -10.31 -0.21
N ASN A 62 -7.65 -11.49 -0.33
CA ASN A 62 -8.09 -12.69 0.39
C ASN A 62 -7.56 -12.55 1.83
N VAL A 63 -8.26 -11.79 2.67
CA VAL A 63 -7.98 -11.80 4.11
C VAL A 63 -8.81 -12.92 4.69
N GLU A 64 -8.19 -14.07 5.00
CA GLU A 64 -8.75 -14.96 6.01
C GLU A 64 -8.78 -14.16 7.30
N SER A 65 -9.97 -13.69 7.66
CA SER A 65 -10.24 -13.04 8.94
C SER A 65 -10.07 -14.08 10.03
N ASN A 66 -8.84 -14.23 10.53
CA ASN A 66 -8.60 -14.96 11.77
C ASN A 66 -9.06 -14.08 12.94
N PRO A 67 -10.01 -14.54 13.78
CA PRO A 67 -10.54 -13.78 14.90
C PRO A 67 -9.49 -13.40 15.96
#